data_AF-A0A668SV84-F1
#
_entry.id   AF-A0A668SV84-F1
#
_cell.length_a   1.000
_cell.length_b   1.000
_cell.length_c   1.000
_cell.angle_alpha   90.00
_cell.angle_beta   90.00
_cell.angle_gamma   90.00
#
_symmetry.space_group_name_H-M   'P 1'
#
loop_
_entity.id
_entity.type
_entity.pdbx_description
1 polymer ?
#
loop_
_entity_poly.entity_id
_entity_poly.type
_entity_poly.pdbx_seq_one_letter_code
_entity_poly.pdbx_strand_id
1 'polypeptide(L)'
;MSEPEELPQREQRESTKKKKKAKRSVKKKKEQREGEEQEEQVEFEQEVQSVNECVVLHGIFKLGKKSHDVLLTRTKLTWTPIIPENPTGETGVPQSGEVLLQDIFAVKVKRRRAAGQESGGPVLGVALFWCRRKGRRLEEDTLHLHNASSEHTHTWYNTLKELLTGFSSRPTYLKVFINPSSHKKEAVHIYRDHVAPLFKMADIRTDITVTERKGHALSVMKECKLDEYDGVVCVGGDGSVAELCHALVLRAQLDADSPEKPVRATLPLGIIPAGSTDVVSCSVHGVRDPVTAALHIVLGHLQQVDMCSFSSHGQLVRFGFSAMFGFGGRSLARAEKKRWMPSSRRREYALVKTLARLRPEDCQLSFLSARKSNSNLFVQRDKDQDQDQDPESEGEESWVTNQGLYLSISIMSIPCLSPHAPQGLAPNTSLANGSAALIAVGNTSRSEFIKHLKRYSSSTGQFNFSFVETHVVSAVKIRPCSLIGCSEDESEEEGDSKTTPFIHTEGTTFPWNIDGELVEIANEVLIRVHPRLITLYGEEVEEAESSVSCSCI
;
A
#
# COMPACT_ATOMS: atom_id res chain seq x y z
N MET A 1 -27.76 25.24 80.34
CA MET A 1 -27.60 23.88 79.82
C MET A 1 -28.64 23.71 78.73
N SER A 2 -28.20 23.49 77.50
CA SER A 2 -29.10 23.37 76.35
C SER A 2 -28.70 22.09 75.60
N GLU A 3 -29.62 21.14 75.52
CA GLU A 3 -29.53 19.94 74.67
C GLU A 3 -29.82 20.31 73.21
N PRO A 4 -29.27 19.58 72.22
CA PRO A 4 -29.69 19.67 70.83
C PRO A 4 -30.62 18.50 70.41
N GLU A 5 -31.62 18.83 69.59
CA GLU A 5 -32.55 17.91 68.93
C GLU A 5 -31.91 17.17 67.72
N GLU A 6 -32.21 15.87 67.58
CA GLU A 6 -31.91 15.04 66.40
C GLU A 6 -33.17 14.82 65.53
N LEU A 7 -33.04 15.06 64.21
CA LEU A 7 -33.59 14.35 63.02
C LEU A 7 -33.73 15.34 61.82
N PRO A 8 -33.53 14.94 60.53
CA PRO A 8 -34.04 13.70 59.92
C PRO A 8 -33.10 12.99 58.90
N GLN A 9 -32.74 11.72 59.16
CA GLN A 9 -31.96 10.87 58.22
C GLN A 9 -32.82 9.90 57.36
N ARG A 10 -34.14 9.90 57.51
CA ARG A 10 -35.02 8.86 56.92
C ARG A 10 -35.45 9.16 55.47
N GLU A 11 -35.68 10.42 55.12
CA GLU A 11 -36.13 10.81 53.77
C GLU A 11 -35.02 10.76 52.69
N GLN A 12 -33.76 10.99 53.08
CA GLN A 12 -32.63 10.91 52.14
C GLN A 12 -32.31 9.47 51.71
N ARG A 13 -32.64 8.45 52.52
CA ARG A 13 -32.43 7.03 52.19
C ARG A 13 -33.46 6.47 51.20
N GLU A 14 -34.69 6.98 51.19
CA GLU A 14 -35.73 6.54 50.24
C GLU A 14 -35.54 7.15 48.85
N SER A 15 -35.14 8.42 48.77
CA SER A 15 -34.89 9.10 47.48
C SER A 15 -33.68 8.51 46.72
N THR A 16 -32.63 8.10 47.44
CA THR A 16 -31.46 7.41 46.87
C THR A 16 -31.78 5.98 46.40
N LYS A 17 -32.67 5.25 47.11
CA LYS A 17 -33.16 3.93 46.67
C LYS A 17 -34.00 4.02 45.40
N LYS A 18 -34.89 5.02 45.27
CA LYS A 18 -35.67 5.26 44.04
C LYS A 18 -34.78 5.62 42.84
N LYS A 19 -33.78 6.50 43.02
CA LYS A 19 -32.80 6.85 41.96
C LYS A 19 -31.95 5.65 41.52
N LYS A 20 -31.53 4.76 42.44
CA LYS A 20 -30.81 3.52 42.09
C LYS A 20 -31.67 2.51 41.32
N LYS A 21 -32.96 2.36 41.66
CA LYS A 21 -33.90 1.49 40.93
C LYS A 21 -34.15 1.99 39.50
N ALA A 22 -34.34 3.30 39.32
CA ALA A 22 -34.50 3.92 38.00
C ALA A 22 -33.26 3.72 37.11
N LYS A 23 -32.05 3.98 37.63
CA LYS A 23 -30.79 3.75 36.89
C LYS A 23 -30.60 2.28 36.47
N ARG A 24 -30.97 1.32 37.33
CA ARG A 24 -30.93 -0.12 36.99
C ARG A 24 -31.93 -0.50 35.89
N SER A 25 -33.13 0.08 35.89
CA SER A 25 -34.14 -0.18 34.85
C SER A 25 -33.75 0.39 33.48
N VAL A 26 -33.10 1.55 33.46
CA VAL A 26 -32.58 2.17 32.22
C VAL A 26 -31.40 1.37 31.68
N LYS A 27 -30.50 0.92 32.56
CA LYS A 27 -29.38 0.04 32.17
C LYS A 27 -29.88 -1.29 31.57
N LYS A 28 -30.87 -1.92 32.19
CA LYS A 28 -31.44 -3.19 31.71
C LYS A 28 -32.20 -3.04 30.38
N LYS A 29 -32.89 -1.91 30.16
CA LYS A 29 -33.50 -1.59 28.86
C LYS A 29 -32.47 -1.29 27.77
N LYS A 30 -31.32 -0.70 28.13
CA LYS A 30 -30.23 -0.46 27.19
C LYS A 30 -29.53 -1.77 26.80
N GLU A 31 -29.25 -2.64 27.77
CA GLU A 31 -28.70 -3.97 27.53
C GLU A 31 -29.65 -4.86 26.71
N GLN A 32 -30.97 -4.74 26.89
CA GLN A 32 -31.96 -5.46 26.04
C GLN A 32 -31.98 -4.95 24.60
N ARG A 33 -31.92 -3.62 24.38
CA ARG A 33 -31.85 -3.05 23.03
C ARG A 33 -30.55 -3.39 22.31
N GLU A 34 -29.43 -3.34 23.03
CA GLU A 34 -28.12 -3.76 22.49
C GLU A 34 -28.11 -5.27 22.15
N GLY A 35 -28.86 -6.10 22.88
CA GLY A 35 -29.06 -7.51 22.57
C GLY A 35 -29.97 -7.75 21.35
N GLU A 36 -31.09 -7.02 21.26
CA GLU A 36 -32.01 -7.08 20.10
C GLU A 36 -31.33 -6.59 18.81
N GLU A 37 -30.53 -5.52 18.86
CA GLU A 37 -29.74 -5.03 17.71
C GLU A 37 -28.62 -6.01 17.29
N GLN A 38 -28.04 -6.76 18.23
CA GLN A 38 -27.07 -7.82 17.94
C GLN A 38 -27.75 -9.05 17.33
N GLU A 39 -28.94 -9.44 17.81
CA GLU A 39 -29.73 -10.52 17.23
C GLU A 39 -30.19 -10.19 15.80
N GLU A 40 -30.67 -8.96 15.55
CA GLU A 40 -31.04 -8.50 14.20
C GLU A 40 -29.83 -8.47 13.24
N GLN A 41 -28.63 -8.09 13.72
CA GLN A 41 -27.41 -8.15 12.90
C GLN A 41 -27.01 -9.59 12.56
N VAL A 42 -27.10 -10.51 13.52
CA VAL A 42 -26.78 -11.93 13.30
C VAL A 42 -27.80 -12.57 12.36
N GLU A 43 -29.09 -12.25 12.48
CA GLU A 43 -30.14 -12.75 11.60
C GLU A 43 -29.98 -12.21 10.18
N PHE A 44 -29.63 -10.93 10.02
CA PHE A 44 -29.30 -10.34 8.72
C PHE A 44 -28.05 -10.96 8.08
N GLU A 45 -26.99 -11.20 8.86
CA GLU A 45 -25.78 -11.88 8.37
C GLU A 45 -26.07 -13.33 7.95
N GLN A 46 -26.92 -14.05 8.70
CA GLN A 46 -27.37 -15.39 8.34
C GLN A 46 -28.24 -15.41 7.09
N GLU A 47 -29.14 -14.43 6.90
CA GLU A 47 -29.93 -14.27 5.68
C GLU A 47 -29.03 -13.99 4.47
N VAL A 48 -28.08 -13.05 4.57
CA VAL A 48 -27.12 -12.74 3.49
C VAL A 48 -26.27 -13.96 3.15
N GLN A 49 -25.82 -14.72 4.16
CA GLN A 49 -25.05 -15.94 3.95
C GLN A 49 -25.89 -17.04 3.29
N SER A 50 -27.17 -17.18 3.68
CA SER A 50 -28.10 -18.14 3.05
C SER A 50 -28.38 -17.83 1.57
N VAL A 51 -28.50 -16.54 1.21
CA VAL A 51 -28.67 -16.08 -0.17
C VAL A 51 -27.41 -16.31 -1.00
N ASN A 52 -26.23 -16.12 -0.39
CA ASN A 52 -24.94 -16.33 -1.04
C ASN A 52 -24.60 -17.80 -1.27
N GLU A 53 -25.13 -18.71 -0.44
CA GLU A 53 -24.99 -20.16 -0.59
C GLU A 53 -26.03 -20.79 -1.52
N CYS A 54 -27.04 -20.03 -1.96
CA CYS A 54 -28.04 -20.51 -2.90
C CYS A 54 -27.40 -20.90 -4.25
N VAL A 55 -27.72 -22.10 -4.72
CA VAL A 55 -27.21 -22.63 -5.99
C VAL A 55 -27.84 -21.87 -7.15
N VAL A 56 -27.01 -21.16 -7.91
CA VAL A 56 -27.38 -20.42 -9.11
C VAL A 56 -27.46 -21.36 -10.31
N LEU A 57 -26.45 -22.21 -10.50
CA LEU A 57 -26.42 -23.23 -11.54
C LEU A 57 -25.90 -24.56 -11.00
N HIS A 58 -26.44 -25.63 -11.56
CA HIS A 58 -26.03 -27.01 -11.32
C HIS A 58 -25.83 -27.72 -12.65
N GLY A 59 -24.74 -28.45 -12.79
CA GLY A 59 -24.40 -29.08 -14.06
C GLY A 59 -23.27 -30.09 -13.95
N ILE A 60 -23.22 -30.99 -14.93
CA ILE A 60 -22.19 -32.03 -15.00
C ILE A 60 -21.13 -31.62 -16.01
N PHE A 61 -19.88 -31.61 -15.58
CA PHE A 61 -18.73 -31.28 -16.42
C PHE A 61 -17.65 -32.35 -16.34
N LYS A 62 -16.87 -32.49 -17.40
CA LYS A 62 -15.62 -33.26 -17.36
C LYS A 62 -14.47 -32.35 -16.94
N LEU A 63 -13.78 -32.73 -15.88
CA LEU A 63 -12.52 -32.10 -15.47
C LEU A 63 -11.43 -33.16 -15.62
N GLY A 64 -10.45 -32.89 -16.50
CA GLY A 64 -9.51 -33.90 -16.94
C GLY A 64 -10.22 -35.09 -17.60
N LYS A 65 -10.13 -36.28 -16.99
CA LYS A 65 -10.73 -37.53 -17.52
C LYS A 65 -12.02 -37.96 -16.81
N LYS A 66 -12.42 -37.31 -15.72
CA LYS A 66 -13.54 -37.73 -14.86
C LYS A 66 -14.70 -36.73 -14.94
N SER A 67 -15.93 -37.24 -14.83
CA SER A 67 -17.13 -36.42 -14.70
C SER A 67 -17.28 -35.96 -13.25
N HIS A 68 -17.64 -34.70 -13.08
CA HIS A 68 -17.86 -34.08 -11.78
C HIS A 68 -19.23 -33.40 -11.78
N ASP A 69 -19.86 -33.43 -10.62
CA ASP A 69 -21.01 -32.62 -10.32
C ASP A 69 -20.52 -31.22 -9.92
N VAL A 70 -20.97 -30.19 -10.63
CA VAL A 70 -20.48 -28.81 -10.46
C VAL A 70 -21.62 -27.92 -10.03
N LEU A 71 -21.40 -27.20 -8.94
CA LEU A 71 -22.34 -26.25 -8.35
C LEU A 71 -21.74 -24.85 -8.40
N LEU A 72 -22.53 -23.89 -8.88
CA LEU A 72 -22.19 -22.48 -8.88
C LEU A 72 -23.13 -21.75 -7.91
N THR A 73 -22.55 -21.05 -6.94
CA THR A 73 -23.26 -20.08 -6.09
C THR A 73 -22.87 -18.66 -6.48
N ARG A 74 -23.37 -17.65 -5.74
CA ARG A 74 -22.98 -16.25 -5.94
C ARG A 74 -21.55 -15.93 -5.50
N THR A 75 -20.93 -16.80 -4.72
CA THR A 75 -19.61 -16.55 -4.11
C THR A 75 -18.55 -17.56 -4.53
N LYS A 76 -18.95 -18.75 -4.99
CA LYS A 76 -18.01 -19.84 -5.28
C LYS A 76 -18.52 -20.85 -6.30
N LEU A 77 -17.58 -21.61 -6.83
CA LEU A 77 -17.83 -22.76 -7.69
C LEU A 77 -17.17 -23.99 -7.06
N THR A 78 -17.95 -25.06 -6.86
CA THR A 78 -17.48 -26.32 -6.28
C THR A 78 -17.68 -27.47 -7.25
N TRP A 79 -16.82 -28.48 -7.17
CA TRP A 79 -16.95 -29.69 -7.97
C TRP A 79 -16.64 -30.94 -7.17
N THR A 80 -17.48 -31.96 -7.32
CA THR A 80 -17.34 -33.26 -6.65
C THR A 80 -17.27 -34.37 -7.71
N PRO A 81 -16.30 -35.29 -7.63
CA PRO A 81 -16.23 -36.42 -8.57
C PRO A 81 -17.49 -37.29 -8.52
N ILE A 82 -18.08 -37.58 -9.68
CA ILE A 82 -19.18 -38.54 -9.77
C ILE A 82 -18.58 -39.95 -9.72
N ILE A 83 -18.77 -40.65 -8.61
CA ILE A 83 -18.33 -42.03 -8.43
C ILE A 83 -19.45 -42.96 -8.92
N PRO A 84 -19.22 -43.80 -9.94
CA PRO A 84 -20.17 -44.85 -10.30
C PRO A 84 -20.27 -45.86 -9.16
N GLU A 85 -21.48 -46.33 -8.84
CA GLU A 85 -21.70 -47.35 -7.81
C GLU A 85 -20.88 -48.61 -8.12
N ASN A 86 -19.86 -48.91 -7.31
CA ASN A 86 -19.12 -50.16 -7.38
C ASN A 86 -19.73 -51.16 -6.37
N PRO A 87 -20.00 -52.42 -6.75
CA PRO A 87 -20.57 -53.44 -5.86
C PRO A 87 -19.65 -53.89 -4.71
N THR A 88 -18.39 -53.44 -4.65
CA THR A 88 -17.37 -53.89 -3.67
C THR A 88 -17.01 -52.86 -2.57
N GLY A 89 -17.72 -51.74 -2.44
CA GLY A 89 -17.75 -50.95 -1.19
C GLY A 89 -16.46 -50.23 -0.75
N GLU A 90 -15.39 -50.21 -1.53
CA GLU A 90 -14.21 -49.39 -1.20
C GLU A 90 -14.43 -47.93 -1.63
N THR A 91 -14.96 -47.12 -0.72
CA THR A 91 -15.12 -45.67 -0.89
C THR A 91 -13.84 -44.94 -0.47
N GLY A 92 -12.97 -44.63 -1.42
CA GLY A 92 -11.98 -43.57 -1.23
C GLY A 92 -12.70 -42.22 -1.10
N VAL A 93 -12.26 -41.35 -0.19
CA VAL A 93 -12.85 -40.00 -0.04
C VAL A 93 -12.64 -39.22 -1.35
N PRO A 94 -13.72 -38.82 -2.07
CA PRO A 94 -13.57 -38.05 -3.29
C PRO A 94 -12.92 -36.70 -2.98
N GLN A 95 -11.80 -36.40 -3.65
CA GLN A 95 -11.19 -35.07 -3.61
C GLN A 95 -12.13 -34.10 -4.34
N SER A 96 -12.88 -33.35 -3.55
CA SER A 96 -13.71 -32.25 -4.01
C SER A 96 -12.84 -31.00 -4.13
N GLY A 97 -13.15 -30.14 -5.09
CA GLY A 97 -12.45 -28.86 -5.25
C GLY A 97 -13.41 -27.68 -5.19
N GLU A 98 -12.84 -26.52 -4.91
CA GLU A 98 -13.55 -25.27 -4.72
C GLU A 98 -12.70 -24.13 -5.29
N VAL A 99 -13.36 -23.13 -5.87
CA VAL A 99 -12.76 -21.86 -6.25
C VAL A 99 -13.74 -20.73 -5.92
N LEU A 100 -13.25 -19.65 -5.31
CA LEU A 100 -14.08 -18.48 -5.03
C LEU A 100 -14.23 -17.62 -6.28
N LEU A 101 -15.42 -17.07 -6.52
CA LEU A 101 -15.66 -16.18 -7.66
C LEU A 101 -14.83 -14.90 -7.57
N GLN A 102 -14.53 -14.44 -6.35
CA GLN A 102 -13.67 -13.28 -6.13
C GLN A 102 -12.24 -13.49 -6.66
N ASP A 103 -11.78 -14.74 -6.78
CA ASP A 103 -10.45 -15.08 -7.30
C ASP A 103 -10.47 -15.36 -8.81
N ILE A 104 -11.65 -15.56 -9.42
CA ILE A 104 -11.81 -15.75 -10.86
C ILE A 104 -11.84 -14.39 -11.54
N PHE A 105 -10.87 -14.11 -12.41
CA PHE A 105 -10.76 -12.83 -13.10
C PHE A 105 -11.18 -12.85 -14.57
N ALA A 106 -11.25 -14.03 -15.19
CA ALA A 106 -11.74 -14.13 -16.55
C ALA A 106 -12.44 -15.46 -16.82
N VAL A 107 -13.40 -15.41 -17.74
CA VAL A 107 -14.12 -16.60 -18.23
C VAL A 107 -14.16 -16.54 -19.75
N LYS A 108 -13.83 -17.64 -20.41
CA LYS A 108 -13.84 -17.74 -21.88
C LYS A 108 -14.46 -19.06 -22.34
N VAL A 109 -15.16 -19.03 -23.47
CA VAL A 109 -15.67 -20.25 -24.11
C VAL A 109 -14.54 -20.96 -24.84
N LYS A 110 -14.27 -22.22 -24.47
CA LYS A 110 -13.26 -23.06 -25.11
C LYS A 110 -13.86 -23.69 -26.36
N ARG A 111 -13.18 -23.56 -27.49
CA ARG A 111 -13.58 -24.14 -28.78
C ARG A 111 -12.42 -24.91 -29.39
N ARG A 112 -12.70 -25.98 -30.14
CA ARG A 112 -11.69 -26.64 -30.97
C ARG A 112 -11.44 -25.76 -32.20
N ARG A 113 -10.17 -25.45 -32.50
CA ARG A 113 -9.77 -24.81 -33.76
C ARG A 113 -8.84 -25.73 -34.54
N ALA A 114 -9.09 -25.90 -35.83
CA ALA A 114 -8.13 -26.47 -36.76
C ALA A 114 -7.27 -25.34 -37.37
N ALA A 115 -6.04 -25.66 -37.80
CA ALA A 115 -5.19 -24.68 -38.46
C ALA A 115 -5.85 -24.15 -39.73
N GLY A 116 -5.96 -22.81 -39.87
CA GLY A 116 -6.55 -22.15 -41.04
C GLY A 116 -8.05 -21.83 -40.97
N GLN A 117 -8.76 -22.14 -39.88
CA GLN A 117 -10.17 -21.74 -39.71
C GLN A 117 -10.32 -20.32 -39.14
N GLU A 118 -11.09 -19.47 -39.83
CA GLU A 118 -11.44 -18.11 -39.39
C GLU A 118 -12.61 -18.09 -38.39
N SER A 119 -13.60 -18.98 -38.56
CA SER A 119 -14.71 -19.18 -37.62
C SER A 119 -14.39 -20.31 -36.64
N GLY A 120 -14.62 -20.08 -35.34
CA GLY A 120 -14.32 -21.06 -34.28
C GLY A 120 -15.09 -22.38 -34.45
N GLY A 121 -14.41 -23.51 -34.30
CA GLY A 121 -15.02 -24.84 -34.38
C GLY A 121 -15.91 -25.21 -33.17
N PRO A 122 -16.20 -26.51 -32.95
CA PRO A 122 -17.16 -26.95 -31.95
C PRO A 122 -16.75 -26.54 -30.54
N VAL A 123 -17.76 -26.24 -29.71
CA VAL A 123 -17.60 -25.87 -28.30
C VAL A 123 -17.08 -27.08 -27.51
N LEU A 124 -16.10 -26.82 -26.66
CA LEU A 124 -15.47 -27.82 -25.79
C LEU A 124 -15.81 -27.60 -24.30
N GLY A 125 -16.40 -26.46 -23.95
CA GLY A 125 -16.79 -26.09 -22.58
C GLY A 125 -16.38 -24.66 -22.21
N VAL A 126 -16.28 -24.41 -20.90
CA VAL A 126 -15.89 -23.12 -20.32
C VAL A 126 -14.49 -23.22 -19.72
N ALA A 127 -13.67 -22.19 -19.88
CA ALA A 127 -12.40 -22.01 -19.17
C ALA A 127 -12.53 -20.84 -18.20
N LEU A 128 -12.18 -21.08 -16.94
CA LEU A 128 -12.12 -20.11 -15.85
C LEU A 128 -10.66 -19.82 -15.55
N PHE A 129 -10.27 -18.55 -15.60
CA PHE A 129 -8.94 -18.09 -15.23
C PHE A 129 -9.04 -17.46 -13.86
N TRP A 130 -8.25 -17.97 -12.93
CA TRP A 130 -8.34 -17.59 -11.52
C TRP A 130 -6.97 -17.43 -10.91
N CYS A 131 -6.95 -16.72 -9.80
CA CYS A 131 -5.75 -16.37 -9.08
C CYS A 131 -5.54 -17.32 -7.90
N ARG A 132 -4.37 -17.98 -7.86
CA ARG A 132 -3.97 -18.85 -6.77
C ARG A 132 -2.85 -18.20 -5.95
N ARG A 133 -3.05 -18.09 -4.63
CA ARG A 133 -2.01 -17.58 -3.72
C ARG A 133 -0.98 -18.66 -3.41
N LYS A 134 0.31 -18.30 -3.48
CA LYS A 134 1.45 -19.15 -3.11
C LYS A 134 2.45 -18.33 -2.29
N GLY A 135 2.33 -18.40 -0.96
CA GLY A 135 3.02 -17.47 -0.07
C GLY A 135 2.57 -16.03 -0.38
N ARG A 136 3.54 -15.12 -0.62
CA ARG A 136 3.28 -13.72 -0.98
C ARG A 136 2.99 -13.47 -2.46
N ARG A 137 3.10 -14.50 -3.32
CA ARG A 137 2.87 -14.36 -4.76
C ARG A 137 1.46 -14.76 -5.13
N LEU A 138 0.93 -14.09 -6.14
CA LEU A 138 -0.27 -14.49 -6.85
C LEU A 138 0.13 -15.08 -8.20
N GLU A 139 -0.40 -16.26 -8.51
CA GLU A 139 -0.14 -16.97 -9.77
C GLU A 139 -1.47 -17.16 -10.52
N GLU A 140 -1.44 -17.03 -11.85
CA GLU A 140 -2.57 -17.39 -12.70
C GLU A 140 -2.67 -18.93 -12.82
N ASP A 141 -3.89 -19.45 -12.71
CA ASP A 141 -4.22 -20.85 -12.98
C ASP A 141 -5.52 -20.94 -13.80
N THR A 142 -5.77 -22.09 -14.44
CA THR A 142 -6.91 -22.28 -15.34
C THR A 142 -7.69 -23.54 -15.01
N LEU A 143 -8.98 -23.37 -14.73
CA LEU A 143 -9.93 -24.47 -14.57
C LEU A 143 -10.71 -24.68 -15.86
N HIS A 144 -10.66 -25.90 -16.40
CA HIS A 144 -11.39 -26.28 -17.61
C HIS A 144 -12.61 -27.14 -17.29
N LEU A 145 -13.79 -26.57 -17.52
CA LEU A 145 -15.08 -27.25 -17.38
C LEU A 145 -15.55 -27.74 -18.75
N HIS A 146 -15.28 -29.00 -19.07
CA HIS A 146 -15.60 -29.55 -20.39
C HIS A 146 -17.05 -30.01 -20.49
N ASN A 147 -17.77 -29.46 -21.48
CA ASN A 147 -19.10 -29.90 -21.88
C ASN A 147 -19.29 -29.62 -23.39
N ALA A 148 -19.78 -30.61 -24.13
CA ALA A 148 -19.97 -30.50 -25.58
C ALA A 148 -21.28 -29.79 -25.97
N SER A 149 -22.21 -29.61 -25.02
CA SER A 149 -23.45 -28.88 -25.26
C SER A 149 -23.16 -27.39 -25.39
N SER A 150 -23.48 -26.82 -26.55
CA SER A 150 -23.32 -25.39 -26.82
C SER A 150 -24.25 -24.55 -25.95
N GLU A 151 -25.49 -25.00 -25.77
CA GLU A 151 -26.49 -24.32 -24.94
C GLU A 151 -26.03 -24.28 -23.48
N HIS A 152 -25.68 -25.45 -22.93
CA HIS A 152 -25.20 -25.55 -21.54
C HIS A 152 -23.96 -24.69 -21.30
N THR A 153 -22.98 -24.74 -22.22
CA THR A 153 -21.76 -23.92 -22.13
C THR A 153 -22.08 -22.43 -22.19
N HIS A 154 -23.03 -22.02 -23.02
CA HIS A 154 -23.39 -20.62 -23.18
C HIS A 154 -24.12 -20.07 -21.96
N THR A 155 -25.06 -20.84 -21.39
CA THR A 155 -25.74 -20.49 -20.13
C THR A 155 -24.72 -20.28 -19.02
N TRP A 156 -23.82 -21.25 -18.80
CA TRP A 156 -22.78 -21.13 -17.77
C TRP A 156 -21.84 -19.95 -18.02
N TYR A 157 -21.39 -19.75 -19.26
CA TYR A 157 -20.54 -18.61 -19.63
C TYR A 157 -21.21 -17.27 -19.30
N ASN A 158 -22.47 -17.08 -19.70
CA ASN A 158 -23.19 -15.83 -19.48
C ASN A 158 -23.43 -15.56 -17.99
N THR A 159 -23.89 -16.56 -17.24
CA THR A 159 -24.13 -16.43 -15.79
C THR A 159 -22.85 -16.13 -15.03
N LEU A 160 -21.76 -16.85 -15.33
CA LEU A 160 -20.46 -16.56 -14.72
C LEU A 160 -19.99 -15.15 -15.07
N LYS A 161 -20.13 -14.74 -16.33
CA LYS A 161 -19.73 -13.39 -16.76
C LYS A 161 -20.54 -12.32 -16.03
N GLU A 162 -21.85 -12.50 -15.87
CA GLU A 162 -22.73 -11.60 -15.14
C GLU A 162 -22.31 -11.48 -13.66
N LEU A 163 -22.05 -12.61 -12.99
CA LEU A 163 -21.55 -12.61 -11.61
C LEU A 163 -20.21 -11.88 -11.49
N LEU A 164 -19.30 -12.06 -12.46
CA LEU A 164 -18.01 -11.36 -12.45
C LEU A 164 -18.12 -9.87 -12.74
N THR A 165 -19.11 -9.43 -13.54
CA THR A 165 -19.37 -7.99 -13.73
C THR A 165 -19.94 -7.31 -12.49
N GLY A 166 -20.42 -8.07 -11.51
CA GLY A 166 -20.93 -7.54 -10.24
C GLY A 166 -19.84 -7.03 -9.28
N PHE A 167 -18.57 -7.31 -9.52
CA PHE A 167 -17.45 -6.82 -8.69
C PHE A 167 -17.09 -5.39 -9.07
N SER A 168 -17.69 -4.40 -8.39
CA SER A 168 -17.52 -2.96 -8.67
C SER A 168 -16.10 -2.43 -8.49
N SER A 169 -15.26 -3.10 -7.68
CA SER A 169 -13.87 -2.69 -7.48
C SER A 169 -12.93 -3.07 -8.63
N ARG A 170 -13.38 -3.92 -9.56
CA ARG A 170 -12.56 -4.40 -10.68
C ARG A 170 -12.56 -3.36 -11.81
N PRO A 171 -11.39 -2.86 -12.23
CA PRO A 171 -11.32 -1.83 -13.26
C PRO A 171 -11.64 -2.40 -14.64
N THR A 172 -12.25 -1.58 -15.49
CA THR A 172 -12.56 -1.89 -16.88
C THR A 172 -11.78 -1.02 -17.87
N TYR A 173 -11.34 0.17 -17.44
CA TYR A 173 -10.51 1.07 -18.23
C TYR A 173 -9.43 1.75 -17.38
N LEU A 174 -8.16 1.54 -17.76
CA LEU A 174 -7.00 2.02 -17.00
C LEU A 174 -6.11 2.96 -17.84
N LYS A 175 -5.65 4.05 -17.22
CA LYS A 175 -4.57 4.90 -17.77
C LYS A 175 -3.22 4.36 -17.33
N VAL A 176 -2.38 3.93 -18.27
CA VAL A 176 -1.09 3.29 -17.99
C VAL A 176 0.06 4.22 -18.36
N PHE A 177 0.92 4.53 -17.39
CA PHE A 177 2.18 5.24 -17.59
C PHE A 177 3.35 4.26 -17.55
N ILE A 178 4.21 4.30 -18.57
CA ILE A 178 5.39 3.45 -18.66
C ILE A 178 6.63 4.31 -18.74
N ASN A 179 7.55 4.17 -17.79
CA ASN A 179 8.87 4.80 -17.88
C ASN A 179 9.87 3.84 -18.55
N PRO A 180 10.22 4.04 -19.84
CA PRO A 180 11.05 3.11 -20.59
C PRO A 180 12.51 3.08 -20.09
N SER A 181 12.93 4.10 -19.35
CA SER A 181 14.29 4.20 -18.79
C SER A 181 14.42 3.55 -17.40
N SER A 182 13.36 2.95 -16.86
CA SER A 182 13.38 2.33 -15.54
C SER A 182 14.35 1.16 -15.48
N HIS A 183 15.21 1.16 -14.45
CA HIS A 183 16.21 0.14 -14.17
C HIS A 183 17.03 -0.32 -15.39
N LYS A 184 16.82 -1.55 -15.85
CA LYS A 184 17.51 -2.17 -17.00
C LYS A 184 16.85 -1.84 -18.34
N LYS A 185 15.96 -0.84 -18.38
CA LYS A 185 15.12 -0.49 -19.55
C LYS A 185 14.18 -1.63 -19.96
N GLU A 186 13.73 -2.40 -18.97
CA GLU A 186 12.87 -3.57 -19.15
C GLU A 186 11.39 -3.25 -18.95
N ALA A 187 11.03 -2.05 -18.45
CA ALA A 187 9.63 -1.70 -18.12
C ALA A 187 8.63 -1.93 -19.26
N VAL A 188 9.00 -1.56 -20.50
CA VAL A 188 8.16 -1.79 -21.68
C VAL A 188 7.95 -3.29 -21.94
N HIS A 189 9.01 -4.09 -21.78
CA HIS A 189 8.97 -5.55 -21.96
C HIS A 189 8.14 -6.21 -20.85
N ILE A 190 8.36 -5.82 -19.59
CA ILE A 190 7.58 -6.29 -18.44
C ILE A 190 6.09 -6.05 -18.68
N TYR A 191 5.72 -4.84 -19.11
CA TYR A 191 4.32 -4.55 -19.42
C TYR A 191 3.81 -5.41 -20.58
N ARG A 192 4.50 -5.42 -21.72
CA ARG A 192 4.07 -6.12 -22.93
C ARG A 192 3.94 -7.64 -22.74
N ASP A 193 4.92 -8.24 -22.06
CA ASP A 193 5.08 -9.70 -22.01
C ASP A 193 4.38 -10.33 -20.81
N HIS A 194 4.14 -9.57 -19.74
CA HIS A 194 3.53 -10.09 -18.50
C HIS A 194 2.23 -9.41 -18.09
N VAL A 195 2.11 -8.09 -18.22
CA VAL A 195 0.94 -7.35 -17.69
C VAL A 195 -0.19 -7.21 -18.71
N ALA A 196 0.12 -6.75 -19.93
CA ALA A 196 -0.84 -6.55 -21.00
C ALA A 196 -1.64 -7.84 -21.35
N PRO A 197 -1.05 -9.05 -21.35
CA PRO A 197 -1.81 -10.28 -21.56
C PRO A 197 -2.87 -10.53 -20.48
N LEU A 198 -2.55 -10.26 -19.21
CA LEU A 198 -3.49 -10.42 -18.09
C LEU A 198 -4.64 -9.42 -18.19
N PHE A 199 -4.34 -8.14 -18.43
CA PHE A 199 -5.37 -7.11 -18.64
C PHE A 199 -6.28 -7.45 -19.81
N LYS A 200 -5.71 -7.90 -20.94
CA LYS A 200 -6.49 -8.36 -22.10
C LYS A 200 -7.36 -9.57 -21.77
N MET A 201 -6.85 -10.51 -20.97
CA MET A 201 -7.61 -11.70 -20.58
C MET A 201 -8.82 -11.33 -19.71
N ALA A 202 -8.63 -10.40 -18.78
CA ALA A 202 -9.64 -9.81 -17.91
C ALA A 202 -10.57 -8.80 -18.61
N ASP A 203 -10.45 -8.62 -19.94
CA ASP A 203 -11.23 -7.67 -20.73
C ASP A 203 -11.07 -6.19 -20.27
N ILE A 204 -9.91 -5.84 -19.69
CA ILE A 204 -9.55 -4.49 -19.27
C ILE A 204 -8.96 -3.71 -20.44
N ARG A 205 -9.54 -2.54 -20.74
CA ARG A 205 -9.01 -1.60 -21.73
C ARG A 205 -7.88 -0.78 -21.12
N THR A 206 -6.88 -0.43 -21.92
CA THR A 206 -5.77 0.43 -21.49
C THR A 206 -5.51 1.57 -22.46
N ASP A 207 -5.31 2.77 -21.91
CA ASP A 207 -4.69 3.91 -22.61
C ASP A 207 -3.25 4.02 -22.12
N ILE A 208 -2.28 3.86 -23.02
CA ILE A 208 -0.86 3.80 -22.67
C ILE A 208 -0.16 5.11 -23.02
N THR A 209 0.55 5.67 -22.04
CA THR A 209 1.44 6.81 -22.20
C THR A 209 2.86 6.41 -21.80
N VAL A 210 3.78 6.43 -22.77
CA VAL A 210 5.21 6.22 -22.51
C VAL A 210 5.81 7.56 -22.10
N THR A 211 6.42 7.63 -20.91
CA THR A 211 7.01 8.87 -20.42
C THR A 211 8.38 9.12 -21.05
N GLU A 212 8.71 10.40 -21.23
CA GLU A 212 9.88 10.82 -22.03
C GLU A 212 10.93 11.52 -21.16
N ARG A 213 10.47 12.16 -20.08
CA ARG A 213 11.26 13.00 -19.18
C ARG A 213 10.62 13.05 -17.81
N LYS A 214 11.39 13.45 -16.80
CA LYS A 214 10.89 13.75 -15.45
C LYS A 214 9.80 14.82 -15.53
N GLY A 215 8.69 14.62 -14.82
CA GLY A 215 7.55 15.54 -14.83
C GLY A 215 6.60 15.38 -16.02
N HIS A 216 6.88 14.47 -16.97
CA HIS A 216 5.97 14.22 -18.09
C HIS A 216 4.66 13.59 -17.59
N ALA A 217 4.74 12.63 -16.66
CA ALA A 217 3.52 11.99 -16.12
C ALA A 217 2.66 13.02 -15.39
N LEU A 218 3.27 13.89 -14.58
CA LEU A 218 2.58 15.00 -13.93
C LEU A 218 1.90 15.94 -14.94
N SER A 219 2.56 16.27 -16.05
CA SER A 219 2.00 17.16 -17.08
C SER A 219 0.76 16.55 -17.73
N VAL A 220 0.84 15.28 -18.13
CA VAL A 220 -0.30 14.55 -18.70
C VAL A 220 -1.44 14.43 -17.68
N MET A 221 -1.13 14.13 -16.42
CA MET A 221 -2.13 13.99 -15.35
C MET A 221 -2.87 15.30 -15.04
N LYS A 222 -2.30 16.48 -15.35
CA LYS A 222 -2.99 17.77 -15.20
C LYS A 222 -4.00 18.04 -16.32
N GLU A 223 -3.72 17.55 -17.53
CA GLU A 223 -4.55 17.81 -18.72
C GLU A 223 -5.57 16.70 -18.99
N CYS A 224 -5.32 15.49 -18.48
CA CYS A 224 -6.14 14.32 -18.72
C CYS A 224 -7.52 14.42 -18.02
N LYS A 225 -8.57 13.93 -18.69
CA LYS A 225 -9.90 13.74 -18.09
C LYS A 225 -9.90 12.43 -17.30
N LEU A 226 -9.70 12.53 -15.99
CA LEU A 226 -9.53 11.35 -15.13
C LEU A 226 -10.85 10.62 -14.85
N ASP A 227 -11.99 11.29 -15.00
CA ASP A 227 -13.34 10.76 -14.84
C ASP A 227 -13.69 9.63 -15.82
N GLU A 228 -12.93 9.48 -16.91
CA GLU A 228 -13.12 8.40 -17.89
C GLU A 228 -12.47 7.07 -17.46
N TYR A 229 -11.59 7.07 -16.45
CA TYR A 229 -10.80 5.90 -16.05
C TYR A 229 -11.22 5.37 -14.68
N ASP A 230 -11.12 4.06 -14.50
CA ASP A 230 -11.36 3.39 -13.20
C ASP A 230 -10.11 3.40 -12.32
N GLY A 231 -8.94 3.73 -12.88
CA GLY A 231 -7.67 3.75 -12.18
C GLY A 231 -6.48 4.13 -13.06
N VAL A 232 -5.36 4.44 -12.40
CA VAL A 232 -4.08 4.76 -13.05
C VAL A 232 -3.09 3.63 -12.75
N VAL A 233 -2.21 3.28 -13.69
CA VAL A 233 -1.16 2.26 -13.50
C VAL A 233 0.20 2.85 -13.83
N CYS A 234 1.16 2.71 -12.92
CA CYS A 234 2.56 3.05 -13.12
C CYS A 234 3.39 1.80 -13.38
N VAL A 235 4.08 1.72 -14.52
CA VAL A 235 5.11 0.73 -14.81
C VAL A 235 6.48 1.40 -14.71
N GLY A 236 7.16 1.21 -13.58
CA GLY A 236 8.40 1.91 -13.29
C GLY A 236 8.99 1.56 -11.93
N GLY A 237 10.02 2.32 -11.53
CA GLY A 237 10.58 2.25 -10.18
C GLY A 237 10.02 3.31 -9.24
N ASP A 238 10.57 3.37 -8.02
CA ASP A 238 10.12 4.26 -6.94
C ASP A 238 9.95 5.73 -7.36
N GLY A 239 10.87 6.30 -8.15
CA GLY A 239 10.75 7.68 -8.61
C GLY A 239 9.56 7.95 -9.54
N SER A 240 9.19 6.98 -10.40
CA SER A 240 8.01 7.12 -11.26
C SER A 240 6.71 6.95 -10.48
N VAL A 241 6.72 6.06 -9.48
CA VAL A 241 5.61 5.91 -8.54
C VAL A 241 5.42 7.18 -7.72
N ALA A 242 6.50 7.75 -7.16
CA ALA A 242 6.45 8.99 -6.40
C ALA A 242 5.91 10.16 -7.23
N GLU A 243 6.35 10.31 -8.48
CA GLU A 243 5.83 11.32 -9.41
C GLU A 243 4.31 11.19 -9.61
N LEU A 244 3.81 9.97 -9.83
CA LEU A 244 2.39 9.73 -10.07
C LEU A 244 1.53 9.84 -8.80
N CYS A 245 2.00 9.37 -7.65
CA CYS A 245 1.30 9.58 -6.39
C CYS A 245 1.17 11.07 -6.08
N HIS A 246 2.27 11.83 -6.24
CA HIS A 246 2.23 13.28 -6.08
C HIS A 246 1.27 13.94 -7.07
N ALA A 247 1.29 13.52 -8.35
CA ALA A 247 0.40 14.05 -9.38
C ALA A 247 -1.07 13.79 -9.08
N LEU A 248 -1.43 12.60 -8.59
CA LEU A 248 -2.81 12.23 -8.25
C LEU A 248 -3.37 13.09 -7.11
N VAL A 249 -2.61 13.25 -6.03
CA VAL A 249 -3.01 14.09 -4.90
C VAL A 249 -3.10 15.55 -5.32
N LEU A 250 -2.11 16.06 -6.06
CA LEU A 250 -2.13 17.44 -6.56
C LEU A 250 -3.33 17.67 -7.50
N ARG A 251 -3.65 16.70 -8.36
CA ARG A 251 -4.81 16.78 -9.24
C ARG A 251 -6.12 16.84 -8.44
N ALA A 252 -6.26 16.01 -7.42
CA ALA A 252 -7.42 16.05 -6.53
C ALA A 252 -7.56 17.41 -5.81
N GLN A 253 -6.44 18.01 -5.38
CA GLN A 253 -6.46 19.37 -4.81
C GLN A 253 -6.93 20.43 -5.82
N LEU A 254 -6.48 20.33 -7.07
CA LEU A 254 -6.89 21.24 -8.14
C LEU A 254 -8.38 21.09 -8.47
N ASP A 255 -8.86 19.86 -8.59
CA ASP A 255 -10.27 19.57 -8.91
C ASP A 255 -11.22 20.02 -7.78
N ALA A 256 -10.74 20.03 -6.53
CA ALA A 256 -11.49 20.48 -5.35
C ALA A 256 -11.28 21.95 -4.97
N ASP A 257 -10.50 22.72 -5.76
CA ASP A 257 -10.10 24.11 -5.46
C ASP A 257 -9.53 24.31 -4.04
N SER A 258 -8.74 23.34 -3.57
CA SER A 258 -8.18 23.31 -2.22
C SER A 258 -6.65 23.19 -2.25
N PRO A 259 -5.92 24.26 -2.63
CA PRO A 259 -4.46 24.23 -2.76
C PRO A 259 -3.75 24.07 -1.41
N GLU A 260 -4.36 24.51 -0.31
CA GLU A 260 -3.75 24.53 1.03
C GLU A 260 -3.94 23.23 1.81
N LYS A 261 -5.07 22.53 1.61
CA LYS A 261 -5.37 21.27 2.31
C LYS A 261 -5.19 20.08 1.35
N PRO A 262 -4.44 19.04 1.73
CA PRO A 262 -4.34 17.83 0.93
C PRO A 262 -5.70 17.19 0.73
N VAL A 263 -6.02 16.85 -0.51
CA VAL A 263 -7.26 16.19 -0.90
C VAL A 263 -6.94 14.77 -1.34
N ARG A 264 -7.78 13.82 -0.92
CA ARG A 264 -7.62 12.41 -1.25
C ARG A 264 -7.69 12.19 -2.76
N ALA A 265 -6.75 11.40 -3.29
CA ALA A 265 -6.81 10.99 -4.68
C ALA A 265 -8.11 10.19 -4.97
N THR A 266 -8.83 10.58 -6.01
CA THR A 266 -10.10 9.95 -6.42
C THR A 266 -9.88 8.58 -7.04
N LEU A 267 -8.89 8.47 -7.94
CA LEU A 267 -8.55 7.22 -8.61
C LEU A 267 -7.50 6.41 -7.83
N PRO A 268 -7.65 5.07 -7.78
CA PRO A 268 -6.61 4.20 -7.26
C PRO A 268 -5.40 4.13 -8.21
N LEU A 269 -4.22 3.91 -7.65
CA LEU A 269 -2.97 3.71 -8.39
C LEU A 269 -2.48 2.25 -8.32
N GLY A 270 -2.31 1.63 -9.48
CA GLY A 270 -1.65 0.34 -9.65
C GLY A 270 -0.16 0.53 -9.87
N ILE A 271 0.67 -0.28 -9.21
CA ILE A 271 2.12 -0.19 -9.35
C ILE A 271 2.64 -1.50 -9.94
N ILE A 272 3.24 -1.46 -11.12
CA ILE A 272 3.96 -2.60 -11.68
C ILE A 272 5.46 -2.37 -11.43
N PRO A 273 6.10 -3.17 -10.57
CA PRO A 273 7.50 -2.99 -10.20
C PRO A 273 8.41 -3.24 -11.40
N ALA A 274 9.16 -2.21 -11.80
CA ALA A 274 10.20 -2.28 -12.84
C ALA A 274 11.49 -1.54 -12.42
N GLY A 275 11.65 -1.27 -11.12
CA GLY A 275 12.82 -0.64 -10.54
C GLY A 275 13.80 -1.64 -9.92
N SER A 276 14.80 -1.13 -9.21
CA SER A 276 15.77 -1.98 -8.50
C SER A 276 15.42 -2.26 -7.04
N THR A 277 14.60 -1.41 -6.46
CA THR A 277 14.25 -1.39 -5.03
C THR A 277 12.75 -1.64 -4.88
N ASP A 278 11.93 -0.80 -5.51
CA ASP A 278 10.47 -0.90 -5.58
C ASP A 278 9.84 -0.98 -4.19
N VAL A 279 10.24 -0.03 -3.35
CA VAL A 279 9.90 0.06 -1.93
C VAL A 279 8.40 0.14 -1.72
N VAL A 280 7.72 1.00 -2.48
CA VAL A 280 6.26 1.18 -2.36
C VAL A 280 5.53 -0.09 -2.81
N SER A 281 5.91 -0.65 -3.97
CA SER A 281 5.32 -1.90 -4.47
C SER A 281 5.55 -3.06 -3.51
N CYS A 282 6.76 -3.24 -2.98
CA CYS A 282 7.03 -4.30 -2.02
C CYS A 282 6.24 -4.12 -0.72
N SER A 283 6.05 -2.88 -0.24
CA SER A 283 5.23 -2.60 0.94
C SER A 283 3.75 -2.90 0.74
N VAL A 284 3.24 -2.76 -0.49
CA VAL A 284 1.82 -2.92 -0.83
C VAL A 284 1.48 -4.32 -1.34
N HIS A 285 2.43 -5.02 -1.96
CA HIS A 285 2.24 -6.35 -2.54
C HIS A 285 2.98 -7.45 -1.77
N GLY A 286 3.87 -7.10 -0.85
CA GLY A 286 4.68 -8.03 -0.07
C GLY A 286 5.83 -8.70 -0.85
N VAL A 287 5.84 -8.56 -2.18
CA VAL A 287 6.80 -9.15 -3.09
C VAL A 287 7.03 -8.24 -4.31
N ARG A 288 8.27 -8.23 -4.83
CA ARG A 288 8.60 -7.56 -6.09
C ARG A 288 8.33 -8.49 -7.28
N ASP A 289 7.07 -8.61 -7.67
CA ASP A 289 6.64 -9.48 -8.78
C ASP A 289 5.58 -8.80 -9.67
N PRO A 290 5.89 -8.51 -10.95
CA PRO A 290 4.97 -7.81 -11.86
C PRO A 290 3.64 -8.53 -12.10
N VAL A 291 3.64 -9.87 -12.10
CA VAL A 291 2.43 -10.68 -12.30
C VAL A 291 1.52 -10.57 -11.08
N THR A 292 2.08 -10.70 -9.88
CA THR A 292 1.36 -10.51 -8.62
C THR A 292 0.70 -9.12 -8.56
N ALA A 293 1.46 -8.07 -8.89
CA ALA A 293 0.94 -6.72 -8.93
C ALA A 293 -0.19 -6.54 -9.96
N ALA A 294 -0.05 -7.11 -11.16
CA ALA A 294 -1.08 -7.07 -12.19
C ALA A 294 -2.36 -7.81 -11.76
N LEU A 295 -2.24 -8.95 -11.06
CA LEU A 295 -3.38 -9.69 -10.54
C LEU A 295 -4.14 -8.91 -9.46
N HIS A 296 -3.45 -8.20 -8.56
CA HIS A 296 -4.12 -7.30 -7.61
C HIS A 296 -4.94 -6.22 -8.30
N ILE A 297 -4.43 -5.64 -9.40
CA ILE A 297 -5.16 -4.65 -10.21
C ILE A 297 -6.39 -5.31 -10.85
N VAL A 298 -6.21 -6.44 -11.52
CA VAL A 298 -7.27 -7.17 -12.23
C VAL A 298 -8.40 -7.60 -11.29
N LEU A 299 -8.05 -8.06 -10.09
CA LEU A 299 -9.02 -8.50 -9.07
C LEU A 299 -9.65 -7.32 -8.30
N GLY A 300 -9.14 -6.09 -8.48
CA GLY A 300 -9.66 -4.92 -7.78
C GLY A 300 -9.37 -4.92 -6.28
N HIS A 301 -8.22 -5.45 -5.85
CA HIS A 301 -7.81 -5.38 -4.45
C HIS A 301 -7.36 -3.95 -4.16
N LEU A 302 -8.02 -3.27 -3.23
CA LEU A 302 -7.78 -1.86 -2.92
C LEU A 302 -7.23 -1.71 -1.50
N GLN A 303 -6.10 -1.03 -1.38
CA GLN A 303 -5.45 -0.72 -0.11
C GLN A 303 -5.37 0.80 0.07
N GLN A 304 -5.91 1.31 1.16
CA GLN A 304 -5.74 2.71 1.53
C GLN A 304 -4.34 2.90 2.12
N VAL A 305 -3.67 4.00 1.77
CA VAL A 305 -2.30 4.27 2.18
C VAL A 305 -2.12 5.71 2.65
N ASP A 306 -1.44 5.86 3.78
CA ASP A 306 -1.04 7.13 4.39
C ASP A 306 0.12 7.75 3.61
N MET A 307 0.06 9.07 3.44
CA MET A 307 1.05 9.81 2.68
C MET A 307 1.45 11.06 3.46
N CYS A 308 2.70 11.46 3.33
CA CYS A 308 3.26 12.64 3.96
C CYS A 308 3.25 13.85 3.01
N SER A 309 2.91 15.03 3.52
CA SER A 309 3.26 16.30 2.87
C SER A 309 4.62 16.78 3.38
N PHE A 310 5.51 17.13 2.47
CA PHE A 310 6.81 17.75 2.76
C PHE A 310 6.72 19.22 2.40
N SER A 311 6.94 20.12 3.37
CA SER A 311 6.82 21.56 3.17
C SER A 311 8.01 22.30 3.75
N SER A 312 8.38 23.42 3.13
CA SER A 312 9.39 24.35 3.64
C SER A 312 8.92 25.77 3.40
N HIS A 313 9.08 26.67 4.37
CA HIS A 313 8.62 28.07 4.28
C HIS A 313 7.12 28.20 3.98
N GLY A 314 6.32 27.27 4.51
CA GLY A 314 4.88 27.20 4.24
C GLY A 314 4.52 26.75 2.82
N GLN A 315 5.49 26.43 1.97
CA GLN A 315 5.25 25.95 0.62
C GLN A 315 5.39 24.42 0.55
N LEU A 316 4.44 23.77 -0.11
CA LEU A 316 4.53 22.35 -0.40
C LEU A 316 5.71 22.09 -1.34
N VAL A 317 6.63 21.25 -0.90
CA VAL A 317 7.71 20.71 -1.72
C VAL A 317 7.17 19.55 -2.55
N ARG A 318 6.53 18.58 -1.89
CA ARG A 318 5.86 17.42 -2.53
C ARG A 318 5.06 16.58 -1.54
N PHE A 319 4.30 15.64 -2.07
CA PHE A 319 3.76 14.51 -1.31
C PHE A 319 4.66 13.28 -1.47
N GLY A 320 4.69 12.39 -0.47
CA GLY A 320 5.46 11.16 -0.56
C GLY A 320 5.28 10.21 0.62
N PHE A 321 6.05 9.13 0.69
CA PHE A 321 5.92 8.11 1.74
C PHE A 321 7.10 8.09 2.70
N SER A 322 8.29 8.49 2.24
CA SER A 322 9.53 8.34 2.98
C SER A 322 10.51 9.49 2.74
N ALA A 323 11.16 9.96 3.80
CA ALA A 323 12.28 10.90 3.76
C ALA A 323 13.47 10.39 4.56
N MET A 324 14.66 10.69 4.08
CA MET A 324 15.93 10.49 4.78
C MET A 324 16.79 11.74 4.67
N PHE A 325 17.16 12.27 5.83
CA PHE A 325 18.07 13.38 6.02
C PHE A 325 19.40 12.90 6.61
N GLY A 326 20.51 13.60 6.33
CA GLY A 326 21.85 13.19 6.75
C GLY A 326 22.43 12.11 5.82
N PHE A 327 22.81 10.96 6.38
CA PHE A 327 23.49 9.89 5.63
C PHE A 327 22.75 9.44 4.38
N GLY A 328 21.42 9.22 4.47
CA GLY A 328 20.60 8.78 3.34
C GLY A 328 20.54 9.79 2.19
N GLY A 329 20.32 11.06 2.51
CA GLY A 329 20.31 12.16 1.52
C GLY A 329 21.67 12.39 0.87
N ARG A 330 22.75 12.42 1.66
CA ARG A 330 24.14 12.57 1.15
C ARG A 330 24.58 11.39 0.30
N SER A 331 24.20 10.18 0.67
CA SER A 331 24.47 8.98 -0.13
C SER A 331 23.78 9.09 -1.48
N LEU A 332 22.50 9.47 -1.51
CA LEU A 332 21.79 9.69 -2.77
C LEU A 332 22.45 10.79 -3.61
N ALA A 333 22.81 11.92 -3.01
CA ALA A 333 23.51 13.01 -3.72
C ALA A 333 24.79 12.54 -4.42
N ARG A 334 25.60 11.71 -3.74
CA ARG A 334 26.80 11.11 -4.35
C ARG A 334 26.47 10.12 -5.46
N ALA A 335 25.41 9.34 -5.33
CA ALA A 335 24.96 8.44 -6.37
C ALA A 335 24.54 9.22 -7.63
N GLU A 336 23.75 10.29 -7.46
CA GLU A 336 23.25 11.12 -8.55
C GLU A 336 24.37 11.80 -9.36
N LYS A 337 25.44 12.25 -8.69
CA LYS A 337 26.65 12.78 -9.37
C LYS A 337 27.35 11.73 -10.27
N LYS A 338 27.03 10.43 -10.16
CA LYS A 338 27.67 9.32 -10.90
C LYS A 338 26.66 8.48 -11.71
N ARG A 339 25.64 9.12 -12.31
CA ARG A 339 24.62 8.45 -13.16
C ARG A 339 25.18 7.62 -14.32
N TRP A 340 26.39 7.94 -14.82
CA TRP A 340 27.08 7.14 -15.84
C TRP A 340 27.40 5.70 -15.39
N MET A 341 27.46 5.46 -14.08
CA MET A 341 27.74 4.14 -13.50
C MET A 341 26.46 3.28 -13.45
N PRO A 342 26.56 1.94 -13.67
CA PRO A 342 25.43 1.02 -13.48
C PRO A 342 24.83 1.08 -12.07
N SER A 343 23.52 0.86 -11.95
CA SER A 343 22.77 1.15 -10.73
C SER A 343 23.24 0.43 -9.46
N SER A 344 23.67 -0.83 -9.56
CA SER A 344 24.22 -1.56 -8.41
C SER A 344 25.53 -0.94 -7.92
N ARG A 345 26.50 -0.78 -8.82
CA ARG A 345 27.82 -0.19 -8.53
C ARG A 345 27.70 1.25 -8.03
N ARG A 346 26.77 2.03 -8.59
CA ARG A 346 26.53 3.42 -8.20
C ARG A 346 26.10 3.54 -6.74
N ARG A 347 25.18 2.67 -6.30
CA ARG A 347 24.72 2.63 -4.91
C ARG A 347 25.85 2.20 -3.96
N GLU A 348 26.62 1.20 -4.35
CA GLU A 348 27.77 0.73 -3.57
C GLU A 348 28.83 1.83 -3.42
N TYR A 349 29.21 2.49 -4.52
CA TYR A 349 30.11 3.63 -4.53
C TYR A 349 29.63 4.74 -3.58
N ALA A 350 28.36 5.12 -3.70
CA ALA A 350 27.75 6.15 -2.89
C ALA A 350 27.75 5.81 -1.40
N LEU A 351 27.40 4.57 -1.05
CA LEU A 351 27.40 4.06 0.31
C LEU A 351 28.80 4.11 0.92
N VAL A 352 29.79 3.54 0.22
CA VAL A 352 31.19 3.47 0.69
C VAL A 352 31.79 4.86 0.86
N LYS A 353 31.62 5.75 -0.12
CA LYS A 353 32.13 7.12 -0.05
C LYS A 353 31.46 7.93 1.06
N THR A 354 30.17 7.72 1.30
CA THR A 354 29.46 8.38 2.40
C THR A 354 29.90 7.85 3.77
N LEU A 355 30.17 6.54 3.90
CA LEU A 355 30.74 5.96 5.12
C LEU A 355 32.17 6.45 5.39
N ALA A 356 33.00 6.57 4.35
CA ALA A 356 34.35 7.10 4.49
C ALA A 356 34.34 8.53 5.05
N ARG A 357 33.43 9.37 4.57
CA ARG A 357 33.21 10.76 5.02
C ARG A 357 31.98 10.88 5.93
N LEU A 358 31.81 9.94 6.86
CA LEU A 358 30.70 9.95 7.82
C LEU A 358 30.82 11.16 8.75
N ARG A 359 29.81 12.03 8.75
CA ARG A 359 29.74 13.20 9.63
C ARG A 359 28.28 13.44 10.04
N PRO A 360 28.00 13.77 11.30
CA PRO A 360 26.64 14.13 11.74
C PRO A 360 26.24 15.52 11.25
N GLU A 361 24.95 15.80 11.30
CA GLU A 361 24.35 17.12 11.12
C GLU A 361 23.87 17.63 12.48
N ASP A 362 24.12 18.90 12.79
CA ASP A 362 23.48 19.57 13.93
C ASP A 362 22.08 20.01 13.51
N CYS A 363 21.06 19.51 14.20
CA CYS A 363 19.67 19.76 13.88
C CYS A 363 18.84 19.93 15.15
N GLN A 364 17.87 20.83 15.05
CA GLN A 364 16.70 20.83 15.91
C GLN A 364 15.63 19.91 15.28
N LEU A 365 15.31 18.83 15.99
CA LEU A 365 14.30 17.86 15.62
C LEU A 365 13.09 18.06 16.55
N SER A 366 11.96 18.44 15.98
CA SER A 366 10.69 18.52 16.71
C SER A 366 9.68 17.54 16.15
N PHE A 367 8.86 16.91 16.98
CA PHE A 367 7.82 15.99 16.49
C PHE A 367 6.57 15.98 17.37
N LEU A 368 5.46 15.56 16.75
CA LEU A 368 4.20 15.25 17.41
C LEU A 368 4.00 13.74 17.44
N SER A 369 3.82 13.18 18.62
CA SER A 369 3.49 11.77 18.79
C SER A 369 2.13 11.46 18.17
N ALA A 370 2.01 10.33 17.47
CA ALA A 370 0.73 9.86 16.99
C ALA A 370 -0.20 9.56 18.18
N ARG A 371 -1.46 10.00 18.11
CA ARG A 371 -2.46 9.63 19.12
C ARG A 371 -2.71 8.14 19.00
N LYS A 372 -2.60 7.39 20.10
CA LYS A 372 -3.05 6.00 20.14
C LYS A 372 -4.57 6.00 20.02
N SER A 373 -5.11 5.82 18.81
CA SER A 373 -6.50 5.41 18.68
C SER A 373 -6.62 4.03 19.30
N ASN A 374 -7.49 3.87 20.30
CA ASN A 374 -7.80 2.54 20.84
C ASN A 374 -8.32 1.66 19.70
N SER A 375 -7.44 0.82 19.16
CA SER A 375 -7.76 -0.24 18.22
C SER A 375 -8.51 -1.34 18.97
N ASN A 376 -9.81 -1.12 19.19
CA ASN A 376 -10.81 -2.11 19.54
C ASN A 376 -12.16 -1.48 19.25
N LEU A 377 -12.64 -1.69 18.01
CA LEU A 377 -14.04 -1.79 17.57
C LEU A 377 -14.05 -1.65 16.03
N PHE A 378 -13.55 -2.69 15.35
CA PHE A 378 -13.97 -2.97 13.97
C PHE A 378 -15.20 -3.88 14.07
N VAL A 379 -16.39 -3.36 13.78
CA VAL A 379 -17.48 -3.99 13.01
C VAL A 379 -18.48 -2.89 12.63
N GLN A 380 -18.64 -2.69 11.30
CA GLN A 380 -19.77 -2.08 10.56
C GLN A 380 -20.28 -0.68 10.97
N ARG A 381 -20.21 0.28 10.03
CA ARG A 381 -21.22 0.42 8.96
C ARG A 381 -20.81 1.55 7.99
N ASP A 382 -20.75 1.22 6.70
CA ASP A 382 -20.95 2.18 5.63
C ASP A 382 -22.32 2.84 5.80
N LYS A 383 -22.31 4.13 6.16
CA LYS A 383 -23.37 5.06 5.81
C LYS A 383 -22.71 6.39 5.53
N ASP A 384 -22.73 6.77 4.26
CA ASP A 384 -22.61 8.14 3.81
C ASP A 384 -23.55 9.02 4.64
N GLN A 385 -22.96 9.82 5.53
CA GLN A 385 -23.52 11.08 5.96
C GLN A 385 -22.38 12.08 6.03
N ASP A 386 -22.39 13.00 5.06
CA ASP A 386 -21.81 14.32 5.19
C ASP A 386 -22.20 14.91 6.55
N GLN A 387 -21.26 14.89 7.47
CA GLN A 387 -21.19 15.85 8.54
C GLN A 387 -19.83 16.50 8.45
N ASP A 388 -19.83 17.73 7.94
CA ASP A 388 -18.80 18.73 8.21
C ASP A 388 -18.52 18.73 9.72
N GLN A 389 -17.48 18.01 10.12
CA GLN A 389 -16.83 18.25 11.40
C GLN A 389 -15.77 19.30 11.14
N ASP A 390 -16.11 20.54 11.46
CA ASP A 390 -15.14 21.60 11.73
C ASP A 390 -14.03 21.05 12.64
N PRO A 391 -12.74 21.08 12.23
CA PRO A 391 -11.64 20.72 13.11
C PRO A 391 -11.21 21.96 13.91
N GLU A 392 -12.13 22.64 14.60
CA GLU A 392 -11.79 23.74 15.53
C GLU A 392 -11.93 23.32 17.00
N SER A 393 -11.41 22.14 17.33
CA SER A 393 -10.95 21.89 18.71
C SER A 393 -9.46 21.58 18.68
N GLU A 394 -8.64 22.59 18.40
CA GLU A 394 -7.20 22.55 18.64
C GLU A 394 -6.94 22.44 20.15
N GLY A 395 -6.89 21.20 20.64
CA GLY A 395 -6.08 20.93 21.83
C GLY A 395 -4.64 21.26 21.48
N GLU A 396 -3.98 22.09 22.30
CA GLU A 396 -2.61 22.57 22.09
C GLU A 396 -1.69 21.45 21.55
N GLU A 397 -1.19 21.59 20.31
CA GLU A 397 -0.22 20.67 19.73
C GLU A 397 1.08 20.73 20.55
N SER A 398 1.28 19.79 21.48
CA SER A 398 2.48 19.73 22.32
C SER A 398 3.67 19.13 21.56
N TRP A 399 4.44 19.95 20.87
CA TRP A 399 5.66 19.55 20.16
C TRP A 399 6.77 19.14 21.13
N VAL A 400 7.31 17.92 20.98
CA VAL A 400 8.56 17.51 21.64
C VAL A 400 9.72 17.99 20.78
N THR A 401 10.70 18.70 21.36
CA THR A 401 11.83 19.27 20.61
C THR A 401 13.15 18.84 21.24
N ASN A 402 14.00 18.22 20.43
CA ASN A 402 15.33 17.79 20.78
C ASN A 402 16.34 18.49 19.85
N GLN A 403 17.45 18.95 20.41
CA GLN A 403 18.58 19.44 19.61
C GLN A 403 19.74 18.46 19.76
N GLY A 404 20.39 18.12 18.66
CA GLY A 404 21.49 17.17 18.70
C GLY A 404 22.19 16.95 17.38
N LEU A 405 23.23 16.11 17.44
CA LEU A 405 24.02 15.69 16.30
C LEU A 405 23.49 14.34 15.79
N TYR A 406 22.99 14.33 14.56
CA TYR A 406 22.38 13.15 13.94
C TYR A 406 23.16 12.69 12.71
N LEU A 407 23.49 11.41 12.63
CA LEU A 407 24.05 10.81 11.42
C LEU A 407 22.98 10.57 10.36
N SER A 408 21.77 10.21 10.78
CA SER A 408 20.65 9.93 9.88
C SER A 408 19.33 10.20 10.60
N ILE A 409 18.40 10.85 9.92
CA ILE A 409 17.01 10.97 10.39
C ILE A 409 16.11 10.44 9.27
N SER A 410 15.27 9.46 9.57
CA SER A 410 14.37 8.84 8.60
C SER A 410 12.93 8.96 9.06
N ILE A 411 12.03 9.31 8.14
CA ILE A 411 10.59 9.43 8.37
C ILE A 411 9.90 8.57 7.32
N MET A 412 9.07 7.62 7.74
CA MET A 412 8.42 6.66 6.83
C MET A 412 6.97 6.42 7.24
N SER A 413 6.02 6.70 6.34
CA SER A 413 4.58 6.40 6.54
C SER A 413 4.20 5.00 6.06
N ILE A 414 5.15 4.24 5.51
CA ILE A 414 4.97 2.86 5.08
C ILE A 414 6.15 2.01 5.57
N PRO A 415 6.05 0.66 5.62
CA PRO A 415 7.12 -0.21 6.10
C PRO A 415 8.45 -0.07 5.34
N CYS A 416 8.40 0.39 4.10
CA CYS A 416 9.52 0.48 3.17
C CYS A 416 10.22 -0.87 2.93
N LEU A 417 9.46 -1.90 2.55
CA LEU A 417 9.97 -3.24 2.26
C LEU A 417 10.85 -3.22 1.00
N SER A 418 11.93 -4.00 0.98
CA SER A 418 12.70 -4.23 -0.26
C SER A 418 13.50 -5.53 -0.16
N PRO A 419 14.07 -6.05 -1.25
CA PRO A 419 14.95 -7.22 -1.17
C PRO A 419 16.19 -7.03 -0.29
N HIS A 420 16.58 -5.77 -0.03
CA HIS A 420 17.70 -5.43 0.85
C HIS A 420 17.29 -5.18 2.31
N ALA A 421 15.98 -5.02 2.57
CA ALA A 421 15.39 -4.84 3.89
C ALA A 421 14.06 -5.62 3.91
N PRO A 422 14.10 -6.95 4.13
CA PRO A 422 12.93 -7.82 3.95
C PRO A 422 11.82 -7.58 4.99
N GLN A 423 12.18 -7.03 6.16
CA GLN A 423 11.23 -6.54 7.17
C GLN A 423 10.94 -5.04 7.00
N GLY A 424 11.57 -4.39 6.02
CA GLY A 424 11.44 -2.96 5.80
C GLY A 424 12.45 -2.11 6.57
N LEU A 425 12.52 -0.85 6.19
CA LEU A 425 13.30 0.16 6.93
C LEU A 425 12.52 0.72 8.13
N ALA A 426 11.20 0.50 8.16
CA ALA A 426 10.31 0.92 9.24
C ALA A 426 9.28 -0.19 9.56
N PRO A 427 9.72 -1.37 10.04
CA PRO A 427 8.88 -2.57 10.20
C PRO A 427 7.59 -2.36 11.02
N ASN A 428 7.63 -1.47 12.02
CA ASN A 428 6.49 -1.23 12.92
C ASN A 428 5.47 -0.23 12.38
N THR A 429 5.51 0.08 11.07
CA THR A 429 4.60 1.02 10.42
C THR A 429 3.52 0.24 9.69
N SER A 430 2.26 0.69 9.74
CA SER A 430 1.17 0.16 8.91
C SER A 430 0.89 1.12 7.76
N LEU A 431 0.24 0.64 6.71
CA LEU A 431 -0.10 1.46 5.55
C LEU A 431 -1.17 2.52 5.84
N ALA A 432 -2.05 2.33 6.83
CA ALA A 432 -3.29 3.12 6.94
C ALA A 432 -3.68 3.53 8.39
N ASN A 433 -2.70 3.66 9.29
CA ASN A 433 -2.94 3.91 10.72
C ASN A 433 -2.82 5.40 11.13
N GLY A 434 -2.62 6.29 10.17
CA GLY A 434 -2.48 7.73 10.36
C GLY A 434 -1.17 8.15 11.03
N SER A 435 -0.11 7.34 10.92
CA SER A 435 1.16 7.63 11.58
C SER A 435 2.37 7.29 10.70
N ALA A 436 3.52 7.84 11.06
CA ALA A 436 4.81 7.52 10.47
C ALA A 436 5.80 7.10 11.55
N ALA A 437 6.79 6.29 11.18
CA ALA A 437 7.95 6.03 12.00
C ALA A 437 8.97 7.15 11.80
N LEU A 438 9.40 7.77 12.90
CA LEU A 438 10.57 8.63 12.99
C LEU A 438 11.72 7.80 13.58
N ILE A 439 12.81 7.65 12.84
CA ILE A 439 14.01 6.92 13.25
C ILE A 439 15.17 7.92 13.24
N ALA A 440 15.60 8.34 14.43
CA ALA A 440 16.69 9.28 14.62
C ALA A 440 17.95 8.53 15.08
N VAL A 441 19.01 8.60 14.27
CA VAL A 441 20.31 7.98 14.56
C VAL A 441 21.28 9.05 15.01
N GLY A 442 21.57 9.09 16.30
CA GLY A 442 22.50 10.03 16.91
C GLY A 442 23.95 9.81 16.49
N ASN A 443 24.81 10.71 16.92
CA ASN A 443 26.24 10.63 16.64
C ASN A 443 26.87 9.38 17.28
N THR A 444 27.65 8.63 16.48
CA THR A 444 28.35 7.43 16.94
C THR A 444 29.58 7.17 16.06
N SER A 445 30.40 6.20 16.46
CA SER A 445 31.56 5.79 15.67
C SER A 445 31.15 5.14 14.34
N ARG A 446 32.01 5.24 13.32
CA ARG A 446 31.79 4.63 12.00
C ARG A 446 31.54 3.12 12.09
N SER A 447 32.24 2.41 12.97
CA SER A 447 32.07 0.96 13.14
C SER A 447 30.70 0.60 13.71
N GLU A 448 30.22 1.32 14.72
CA GLU A 448 28.88 1.13 15.28
C GLU A 448 27.79 1.49 14.26
N PHE A 449 27.97 2.56 13.49
CA PHE A 449 27.02 2.92 12.43
C PHE A 449 26.95 1.85 11.33
N ILE A 450 28.09 1.26 10.93
CA ILE A 450 28.10 0.13 9.97
C ILE A 450 27.37 -1.09 10.55
N LYS A 451 27.55 -1.40 11.85
CA LYS A 451 26.80 -2.48 12.51
C LYS A 451 25.29 -2.23 12.48
N HIS A 452 24.87 -0.97 12.68
CA HIS A 452 23.48 -0.56 12.55
C HIS A 452 22.95 -0.78 11.12
N LEU A 453 23.65 -0.29 10.09
CA LEU A 453 23.24 -0.47 8.69
C LEU A 453 23.12 -1.95 8.29
N LYS A 454 24.06 -2.79 8.73
CA LYS A 454 24.01 -4.24 8.48
C LYS A 454 22.85 -4.94 9.20
N ARG A 455 22.20 -4.30 10.19
CA ARG A 455 21.08 -4.90 10.92
C ARG A 455 19.78 -4.86 10.13
N TYR A 456 19.61 -3.98 9.14
CA TYR A 456 18.41 -3.95 8.28
C TYR A 456 18.20 -5.24 7.47
N SER A 457 19.26 -6.02 7.20
CA SER A 457 19.14 -7.34 6.57
C SER A 457 18.84 -8.46 7.57
N SER A 458 18.72 -8.16 8.86
CA SER A 458 18.42 -9.12 9.93
C SER A 458 16.94 -9.12 10.30
N SER A 459 16.46 -10.25 10.83
CA SER A 459 15.08 -10.45 11.23
C SER A 459 14.73 -9.88 12.61
N THR A 460 15.72 -9.56 13.47
CA THR A 460 15.46 -9.07 14.83
C THR A 460 16.39 -7.95 15.28
N GLY A 461 15.86 -7.06 16.12
CA GLY A 461 16.65 -6.04 16.83
C GLY A 461 17.26 -4.94 15.95
N GLN A 462 16.59 -4.56 14.85
CA GLN A 462 17.07 -3.54 13.90
C GLN A 462 17.44 -2.20 14.56
N PHE A 463 16.69 -1.82 15.59
CA PHE A 463 16.86 -0.56 16.31
C PHE A 463 17.43 -0.72 17.72
N ASN A 464 17.94 -1.90 18.09
CA ASN A 464 18.47 -2.15 19.44
C ASN A 464 19.91 -1.61 19.59
N PHE A 465 20.04 -0.28 19.51
CA PHE A 465 21.28 0.46 19.68
C PHE A 465 21.00 1.69 20.54
N SER A 466 21.89 2.02 21.49
CA SER A 466 21.70 3.16 22.40
C SER A 466 21.68 4.52 21.71
N PHE A 467 22.19 4.59 20.48
CA PHE A 467 22.23 5.80 19.64
C PHE A 467 21.09 5.86 18.60
N VAL A 468 20.11 4.95 18.68
CA VAL A 468 18.96 4.92 17.77
C VAL A 468 17.69 5.14 18.58
N GLU A 469 16.94 6.19 18.24
CA GLU A 469 15.65 6.52 18.82
C GLU A 469 14.55 6.31 17.77
N THR A 470 13.44 5.69 18.20
CA THR A 470 12.28 5.46 17.33
C THR A 470 11.00 6.00 17.96
N HIS A 471 10.22 6.73 17.17
CA HIS A 471 8.95 7.32 17.59
C HIS A 471 7.88 7.08 16.54
N VAL A 472 6.64 6.89 16.98
CA VAL A 472 5.47 6.88 16.10
C VAL A 472 4.85 8.27 16.14
N VAL A 473 4.82 8.95 15.00
CA VAL A 473 4.58 10.39 14.90
C VAL A 473 3.48 10.71 13.88
N SER A 474 2.79 11.84 14.09
CA SER A 474 1.86 12.42 13.10
C SER A 474 2.48 13.60 12.34
N ALA A 475 3.49 14.25 12.92
CA ALA A 475 4.23 15.32 12.28
C ALA A 475 5.67 15.43 12.79
N VAL A 476 6.57 15.93 11.95
CA VAL A 476 7.99 16.14 12.25
C VAL A 476 8.45 17.47 11.64
N LYS A 477 9.22 18.25 12.38
CA LYS A 477 9.98 19.42 11.89
C LYS A 477 11.46 19.14 12.06
N ILE A 478 12.23 19.38 11.00
CA ILE A 478 13.68 19.28 11.02
C ILE A 478 14.24 20.61 10.58
N ARG A 479 14.91 21.31 11.50
CA ARG A 479 15.66 22.54 11.23
C ARG A 479 17.15 22.23 11.36
N PRO A 480 17.91 22.18 10.25
CA PRO A 480 19.36 22.17 10.31
C PRO A 480 19.87 23.44 11.01
N CYS A 481 20.75 23.29 11.98
CA CYS A 481 21.45 24.40 12.60
C CYS A 481 22.62 24.75 11.68
N SER A 482 22.55 25.88 10.98
CA SER A 482 23.62 26.31 10.07
C SER A 482 24.93 26.46 10.83
N LEU A 483 25.91 25.59 10.54
CA LEU A 483 27.30 25.80 10.92
C LEU A 483 27.83 26.97 10.08
N ILE A 484 27.97 28.13 10.71
CA ILE A 484 28.85 29.18 10.22
C ILE A 484 30.27 28.57 10.22
N GLY A 485 30.76 28.14 9.05
CA GLY A 485 32.17 27.77 8.85
C GLY A 485 32.51 26.33 8.46
N CYS A 486 31.83 25.71 7.49
CA CYS A 486 32.36 24.51 6.83
C CYS A 486 32.29 24.62 5.30
N SER A 487 33.11 25.51 4.74
CA SER A 487 33.43 25.58 3.32
C SER A 487 34.76 24.89 2.99
N GLU A 488 35.06 23.76 3.64
CA GLU A 488 36.24 22.95 3.30
C GLU A 488 35.77 21.57 2.82
N ASP A 489 36.29 21.17 1.65
CA ASP A 489 36.21 19.87 0.98
C ASP A 489 35.12 19.59 -0.07
N GLU A 490 34.86 20.54 -0.97
CA GLU A 490 34.39 20.22 -2.34
C GLU A 490 35.51 20.39 -3.41
N SER A 491 36.79 20.47 -3.04
CA SER A 491 37.91 20.43 -3.99
C SER A 491 38.62 19.08 -4.01
N GLU A 492 37.98 18.09 -4.62
CA GLU A 492 38.67 16.97 -5.27
C GLU A 492 38.07 16.79 -6.66
N GLU A 493 38.27 17.80 -7.52
CA GLU A 493 38.31 17.58 -8.96
C GLU A 493 39.72 17.10 -9.33
N GLU A 494 39.81 15.91 -9.90
CA GLU A 494 40.96 15.52 -10.70
C GLU A 494 41.03 16.47 -11.91
N GLY A 495 41.94 17.45 -11.82
CA GLY A 495 42.66 18.13 -12.90
C GLY A 495 41.84 18.78 -14.02
N ASP A 496 41.70 20.11 -14.00
CA ASP A 496 42.54 21.03 -14.77
C ASP A 496 42.25 22.49 -14.33
N SER A 497 43.25 23.33 -14.54
CA SER A 497 43.48 24.68 -14.03
C SER A 497 42.55 25.81 -14.54
N LYS A 498 42.07 26.68 -13.63
CA LYS A 498 42.30 28.15 -13.59
C LYS A 498 41.26 28.90 -12.73
N THR A 499 41.79 29.74 -11.86
CA THR A 499 41.17 30.63 -10.88
C THR A 499 40.29 31.73 -11.49
N THR A 500 39.09 31.93 -10.93
CA THR A 500 38.46 33.26 -10.73
C THR A 500 37.62 33.22 -9.44
N PRO A 501 37.66 34.22 -8.55
CA PRO A 501 36.87 34.19 -7.33
C PRO A 501 35.47 34.75 -7.62
N PHE A 502 34.49 33.87 -7.75
CA PHE A 502 33.09 34.27 -7.64
C PHE A 502 32.68 34.21 -6.17
N ILE A 503 32.34 35.37 -5.60
CA ILE A 503 31.70 35.47 -4.29
C ILE A 503 30.26 34.94 -4.47
N HIS A 504 30.00 33.67 -4.15
CA HIS A 504 28.65 33.17 -3.95
C HIS A 504 28.30 33.28 -2.48
N THR A 505 27.44 34.24 -2.15
CA THR A 505 26.71 34.29 -0.88
C THR A 505 25.39 33.52 -1.08
N GLU A 506 25.46 32.19 -1.15
CA GLU A 506 24.27 31.32 -1.24
C GLU A 506 24.28 30.35 -0.06
N GLY A 507 23.19 30.35 0.71
CA GLY A 507 23.06 29.52 1.91
C GLY A 507 23.24 28.04 1.58
N THR A 508 23.93 27.32 2.46
CA THR A 508 24.21 25.88 2.32
C THR A 508 22.90 25.09 2.22
N THR A 509 22.58 24.55 1.04
CA THR A 509 21.46 23.61 0.87
C THR A 509 21.84 22.25 1.44
N PHE A 510 20.85 21.53 1.98
CA PHE A 510 21.05 20.16 2.47
C PHE A 510 20.37 19.15 1.55
N PRO A 511 21.05 18.02 1.22
CA PRO A 511 20.47 16.98 0.40
C PRO A 511 19.50 16.11 1.20
N TRP A 512 18.29 15.96 0.67
CA TRP A 512 17.26 15.04 1.14
C TRP A 512 17.08 13.93 0.13
N ASN A 513 16.95 12.70 0.62
CA ASN A 513 16.38 11.62 -0.17
C ASN A 513 14.93 11.50 0.23
N ILE A 514 14.01 11.79 -0.68
CA ILE A 514 12.61 11.58 -0.40
C ILE A 514 11.98 10.79 -1.54
N ASP A 515 11.44 9.61 -1.19
CA ASP A 515 11.05 8.48 -2.07
C ASP A 515 12.07 8.08 -3.15
N GLY A 516 13.36 8.18 -2.85
CA GLY A 516 14.44 7.88 -3.78
C GLY A 516 14.79 9.04 -4.72
N GLU A 517 14.15 10.20 -4.56
CA GLU A 517 14.46 11.42 -5.31
C GLU A 517 15.33 12.37 -4.47
N LEU A 518 16.37 12.93 -5.10
CA LEU A 518 17.22 13.93 -4.48
C LEU A 518 16.51 15.29 -4.53
N VAL A 519 16.30 15.87 -3.35
CA VAL A 519 15.75 17.22 -3.18
C VAL A 519 16.71 18.03 -2.31
N GLU A 520 17.03 19.24 -2.70
CA GLU A 520 17.90 20.13 -1.93
C GLU A 520 17.07 21.19 -1.22
N ILE A 521 17.16 21.24 0.12
CA ILE A 521 16.39 22.16 0.96
C ILE A 521 17.34 22.81 1.96
N ALA A 522 17.39 24.15 1.99
CA ALA A 522 18.30 24.90 2.85
C ALA A 522 17.81 25.05 4.30
N ASN A 523 16.50 25.00 4.50
CA ASN A 523 15.88 25.48 5.73
C ASN A 523 15.04 24.39 6.42
N GLU A 524 14.21 24.80 7.39
CA GLU A 524 13.29 23.92 8.10
C GLU A 524 12.35 23.18 7.12
N VAL A 525 12.21 21.87 7.35
CA VAL A 525 11.25 21.01 6.65
C VAL A 525 10.20 20.53 7.65
N LEU A 526 8.94 20.82 7.36
CA LEU A 526 7.78 20.29 8.05
C LEU A 526 7.20 19.12 7.25
N ILE A 527 7.10 17.98 7.92
CA ILE A 527 6.53 16.73 7.43
C ILE A 527 5.26 16.47 8.24
N ARG A 528 4.11 16.32 7.56
CA ARG A 528 2.83 15.95 8.20
C ARG A 528 2.28 14.70 7.53
N VAL A 529 1.81 13.75 8.34
CA VAL A 529 1.17 12.52 7.88
C VAL A 529 -0.30 12.79 7.62
N HIS A 530 -0.79 12.36 6.46
CA HIS A 530 -2.19 12.46 6.05
C HIS A 530 -2.76 11.04 5.93
N PRO A 531 -3.70 10.66 6.82
CA PRO A 531 -4.27 9.33 6.80
C PRO A 531 -4.99 9.04 5.48
N ARG A 532 -4.71 7.87 4.88
CA ARG A 532 -5.47 7.31 3.75
C ARG A 532 -5.59 8.26 2.55
N LEU A 533 -4.58 9.10 2.32
CA LEU A 533 -4.59 10.15 1.29
C LEU A 533 -4.61 9.58 -0.14
N ILE A 534 -4.14 8.34 -0.33
CA ILE A 534 -4.16 7.65 -1.62
C ILE A 534 -4.65 6.21 -1.46
N THR A 535 -5.24 5.67 -2.52
CA THR A 535 -5.62 4.25 -2.62
C THR A 535 -4.72 3.59 -3.66
N LEU A 536 -4.11 2.45 -3.31
CA LEU A 536 -3.25 1.67 -4.18
C LEU A 536 -3.89 0.31 -4.46
N TYR A 537 -3.65 -0.28 -5.63
CA TYR A 537 -4.05 -1.68 -5.84
C TYR A 537 -3.09 -2.62 -5.12
N GLY A 538 -3.60 -3.42 -4.20
CA GLY A 538 -2.84 -4.29 -3.32
C GLY A 538 -3.66 -4.73 -2.11
N GLU A 539 -2.98 -5.33 -1.13
CA GLU A 539 -3.62 -5.89 0.06
C GLU A 539 -2.67 -5.71 1.25
N GLU A 540 -3.22 -5.54 2.44
CA GLU A 540 -2.39 -5.47 3.65
C GLU A 540 -1.64 -6.79 3.83
N VAL A 541 -0.31 -6.71 3.74
CA VAL A 541 0.56 -7.85 3.96
C VAL A 541 0.63 -8.08 5.46
N GLU A 542 -0.33 -8.82 6.04
CA GLU A 542 -0.18 -9.28 7.41
C GLU A 542 1.17 -10.00 7.57
N GLU A 543 1.85 -9.73 8.69
CA GLU A 543 3.17 -10.28 9.02
C GLU A 543 3.11 -11.81 9.11
N ALA A 544 3.30 -12.49 7.97
CA ALA A 544 3.46 -13.93 7.94
C ALA A 544 4.68 -14.35 7.10
N GLU A 545 5.57 -15.02 7.82
CA GLU A 545 6.60 -15.97 7.40
C GLU A 545 7.77 -15.42 6.57
N SER A 546 8.67 -14.70 7.26
CA SER A 546 10.03 -14.50 6.80
C SER A 546 10.87 -15.77 6.97
N SER A 547 10.91 -16.61 5.94
CA SER A 547 11.92 -17.68 5.80
C SER A 547 12.69 -17.55 4.48
N VAL A 548 13.22 -16.36 4.21
CA VAL A 548 14.26 -16.22 3.17
C VAL A 548 15.47 -15.54 3.80
N SER A 549 16.45 -16.35 4.18
CA SER A 549 17.82 -15.88 4.41
C SER A 549 18.40 -15.46 3.07
N CYS A 550 18.40 -14.16 2.79
CA CYS A 550 19.13 -13.63 1.65
C CYS A 550 20.61 -13.50 2.04
N SER A 551 21.44 -14.44 1.60
CA SER A 551 22.90 -14.31 1.65
C SER A 551 23.37 -13.44 0.48
N CYS A 552 23.26 -12.12 0.63
CA CYS A 552 23.87 -11.13 -0.27
C CYS A 552 24.53 -10.03 0.56
N ILE A 553 25.76 -10.30 1.02
CA ILE A 553 26.81 -9.31 1.26
C ILE A 553 27.99 -9.74 0.41
#